data_AF-A0A7L7MB76-F1
#
_entry.id   AF-A0A7L7MB76-F1
#
_cell.length_a   1.000
_cell.length_b   1.000
_cell.length_c   1.000
_cell.angle_alpha   90.00
_cell.angle_beta   90.00
_cell.angle_gamma   90.00
#
_symmetry.space_group_name_H-M   'P 1'
#
loop_
_entity.id
_entity.type
_entity.pdbx_description
1 polymer ?
#
loop_
_entity_poly.entity_id
_entity_poly.type
_entity_poly.pdbx_seq_one_letter_code
_entity_poly.pdbx_strand_id
1 'polypeptide(L)'
;MATIPDPAPGEGPVRPVSVSLHEGTIAALKARTGKRGMSAYVEALIQRQLERERLRELVEDAESEHGPVDRTAVEAKRALLRGDAADSADAA
;
A
#
# COMPACT_ATOMS: atom_id res chain seq x y z
N MET A 1 -13.63 23.01 13.65
CA MET A 1 -14.36 22.35 12.54
C MET A 1 -13.54 21.16 12.12
N ALA A 2 -14.05 19.93 12.29
CA ALA A 2 -13.37 18.76 11.75
C ALA A 2 -13.45 18.83 10.22
N THR A 3 -12.32 19.00 9.56
CA THR A 3 -12.22 18.88 8.10
C THR A 3 -12.68 17.48 7.73
N ILE A 4 -13.70 17.38 6.89
CA ILE A 4 -14.06 16.10 6.26
C ILE A 4 -12.85 15.75 5.40
N PRO A 5 -12.20 14.59 5.61
CA PRO A 5 -11.07 14.19 4.79
C PRO A 5 -11.55 14.04 3.34
N ASP A 6 -10.69 14.43 2.39
CA ASP A 6 -10.94 14.16 0.99
C ASP A 6 -11.18 12.65 0.77
N PRO A 7 -12.07 12.27 -0.16
CA PRO A 7 -12.40 10.87 -0.41
C PRO A 7 -11.13 10.08 -0.73
N ALA A 8 -11.01 8.89 -0.13
CA ALA A 8 -9.85 8.05 -0.36
C ALA A 8 -9.84 7.53 -1.82
N PRO A 9 -8.67 7.15 -2.36
CA PRO A 9 -8.59 6.54 -3.69
C PRO A 9 -9.58 5.37 -3.83
N GLY A 10 -10.49 5.45 -4.81
CA GLY A 10 -11.54 4.44 -5.04
C GLY A 10 -12.89 4.73 -4.39
N GLU A 11 -13.01 5.80 -3.61
CA GLU A 11 -14.29 6.22 -3.04
C GLU A 11 -15.04 7.17 -3.98
N GLY A 12 -16.37 7.01 -4.03
CA GLY A 12 -17.27 7.88 -4.79
C GLY A 12 -17.58 7.39 -6.21
N PRO A 13 -18.33 8.19 -6.99
CA PRO A 13 -18.75 7.81 -8.33
C PRO A 13 -17.58 7.86 -9.33
N VAL A 14 -17.47 6.84 -10.18
CA VAL A 14 -16.50 6.81 -11.27
C VAL A 14 -16.81 7.92 -12.28
N ARG A 15 -15.78 8.71 -12.65
CA ARG A 15 -15.86 9.74 -13.69
C ARG A 15 -14.86 9.42 -14.81
N PRO A 16 -15.24 9.55 -16.08
CA PRO A 16 -14.30 9.34 -17.18
C PRO A 16 -13.24 10.44 -17.20
N VAL A 17 -11.98 10.03 -17.33
CA VAL A 17 -10.82 10.93 -17.49
C VAL A 17 -10.01 10.47 -18.69
N SER A 18 -9.55 11.41 -19.51
CA SER A 18 -8.70 11.11 -20.66
C SER A 18 -7.22 11.27 -20.29
N VAL A 19 -6.39 10.30 -20.66
CA VAL A 19 -4.95 10.30 -20.43
C VAL A 19 -4.22 9.85 -21.69
N SER A 20 -3.01 10.35 -21.90
CA SER A 20 -2.15 9.91 -23.01
C SER A 20 -1.26 8.75 -22.56
N LEU A 21 -1.16 7.71 -23.37
CA LEU A 21 -0.32 6.54 -23.12
C LEU A 21 0.38 6.15 -24.43
N HIS A 22 1.57 5.56 -24.32
CA HIS A 22 2.24 4.96 -25.48
C HIS A 22 1.39 3.82 -26.06
N GLU A 23 1.41 3.68 -27.38
CA GLU A 23 0.67 2.63 -28.09
C GLU A 23 1.01 1.24 -27.57
N GLY A 24 2.30 0.96 -27.32
CA GLY A 24 2.75 -0.31 -26.74
C GLY A 24 2.14 -0.60 -25.37
N THR A 25 1.99 0.42 -24.52
CA THR A 25 1.32 0.29 -23.22
C THR A 25 -0.16 -0.03 -23.40
N ILE A 26 -0.84 0.64 -24.32
CA ILE A 26 -2.25 0.37 -24.63
C ILE A 26 -2.41 -1.07 -25.14
N ALA A 27 -1.53 -1.54 -26.03
CA ALA A 27 -1.54 -2.90 -26.55
C ALA A 27 -1.34 -3.95 -25.44
N ALA A 28 -0.35 -3.73 -24.56
CA ALA A 28 -0.09 -4.63 -23.43
C ALA A 28 -1.26 -4.68 -22.45
N LEU A 29 -1.87 -3.53 -22.14
CA LEU A 29 -3.06 -3.46 -21.30
C LEU A 29 -4.24 -4.21 -21.93
N LYS A 30 -4.53 -3.98 -23.21
CA LYS A 30 -5.59 -4.70 -23.93
C LYS A 30 -5.37 -6.21 -23.95
N ALA A 31 -4.14 -6.66 -24.19
CA ALA A 31 -3.78 -8.08 -24.17
C ALA A 31 -4.02 -8.70 -22.78
N ARG A 32 -3.76 -7.95 -21.71
CA ARG A 32 -3.94 -8.42 -20.33
C ARG A 32 -5.39 -8.39 -19.85
N THR A 33 -6.16 -7.36 -20.20
CA THR A 33 -7.50 -7.13 -19.62
C THR A 33 -8.65 -7.55 -20.55
N GLY A 34 -8.37 -7.81 -21.83
CA GLY A 34 -9.39 -8.09 -22.83
C GLY A 34 -10.30 -6.89 -23.12
N LYS A 35 -11.51 -7.15 -23.64
CA LYS A 35 -12.44 -6.13 -24.17
C LYS A 35 -13.13 -5.27 -23.10
N ARG A 36 -13.30 -5.79 -21.88
CA ARG A 36 -14.04 -5.14 -20.77
C ARG A 36 -13.24 -5.38 -19.49
N GLY A 37 -12.44 -4.41 -19.09
CA GLY A 37 -11.56 -4.58 -17.91
C GLY A 37 -10.41 -3.59 -17.84
N MET A 38 -10.11 -2.88 -18.93
CA MET A 38 -9.00 -1.92 -18.97
C MET A 38 -9.14 -0.82 -17.92
N SER A 39 -10.31 -0.16 -17.83
CA SER A 39 -10.53 0.94 -16.88
C SER A 39 -10.41 0.49 -15.42
N ALA A 40 -11.09 -0.60 -15.05
CA ALA A 40 -11.02 -1.15 -13.69
C ALA A 40 -9.60 -1.61 -13.32
N TYR A 41 -8.88 -2.20 -14.28
CA TYR A 41 -7.49 -2.61 -14.06
C TYR A 41 -6.55 -1.41 -13.87
N VAL A 42 -6.69 -0.37 -14.70
CA VAL A 42 -5.90 0.85 -14.58
C VAL A 42 -6.22 1.59 -13.29
N GLU A 43 -7.50 1.68 -12.92
CA GLU A 43 -7.93 2.26 -11.65
C GLU A 43 -7.32 1.54 -10.44
N ALA A 44 -7.39 0.20 -10.41
CA ALA A 44 -6.76 -0.59 -9.35
C ALA A 44 -5.24 -0.37 -9.29
N LEU A 45 -4.57 -0.26 -10.43
CA LEU A 45 -3.13 0.06 -10.46
C LEU A 45 -2.84 1.44 -9.87
N ILE A 46 -3.63 2.46 -10.24
CA ILE A 46 -3.47 3.83 -9.76
C ILE A 46 -3.71 3.90 -8.24
N GLN A 47 -4.82 3.33 -7.75
CA GLN A 47 -5.11 3.29 -6.31
C GLN A 47 -3.96 2.64 -5.54
N ARG A 48 -3.45 1.51 -6.02
CA ARG A 48 -2.32 0.80 -5.39
C ARG A 48 -1.04 1.64 -5.39
N GLN A 49 -0.83 2.52 -6.37
CA GLN A 49 0.33 3.41 -6.40
C GLN A 49 0.19 4.56 -5.41
N LEU A 50 -0.96 5.24 -5.39
CA LEU A 50 -1.25 6.31 -4.45
C LEU A 50 -1.17 5.83 -2.99
N GLU A 51 -1.69 4.62 -2.72
CA GLU A 51 -1.57 4.00 -1.41
C GLU A 51 -0.10 3.74 -1.02
N ARG A 52 0.74 3.30 -1.97
CA ARG A 52 2.18 3.09 -1.73
C ARG A 52 2.93 4.39 -1.45
N GLU A 53 2.60 5.45 -2.18
CA GLU A 53 3.18 6.78 -1.98
C GLU A 53 2.82 7.30 -0.60
N ARG A 54 1.54 7.25 -0.22
CA ARG A 54 1.09 7.62 1.13
C ARG A 54 1.74 6.78 2.23
N LEU A 55 1.87 5.47 2.04
CA LEU A 55 2.56 4.60 3.01
C LEU A 55 4.04 4.99 3.15
N ARG A 56 4.69 5.39 2.05
CA ARG A 56 6.08 5.85 2.10
C ARG A 56 6.19 7.16 2.89
N GLU A 57 5.32 8.14 2.63
CA GLU A 57 5.29 9.40 3.37
C GLU A 57 5.13 9.16 4.87
N LEU A 58 4.18 8.30 5.27
CA LEU A 58 3.96 7.95 6.68
C LEU A 58 5.18 7.27 7.33
N VAL A 59 5.91 6.45 6.58
CA VAL A 59 7.15 5.82 7.07
C VAL A 59 8.24 6.88 7.23
N GLU A 60 8.43 7.75 6.25
CA GLU A 60 9.43 8.82 6.28
C GLU A 60 9.17 9.78 7.45
N ASP A 61 7.91 10.16 7.70
CA ASP A 61 7.52 10.99 8.84
C ASP A 61 7.83 10.31 10.18
N ALA A 62 7.49 9.02 10.31
CA ALA A 62 7.76 8.26 11.54
C ALA A 62 9.26 8.06 11.79
N GLU A 63 10.05 7.77 10.75
CA GLU A 63 11.50 7.64 10.87
C GLU A 63 12.19 8.98 11.16
N SER A 64 11.65 10.08 10.67
CA SER A 64 12.11 11.44 11.01
C SER A 64 11.90 11.76 12.49
N GLU A 65 10.75 11.36 13.06
CA GLU A 65 10.41 11.60 14.47
C GLU A 65 11.14 10.64 15.43
N HIS A 66 11.26 9.36 15.09
CA HIS A 66 11.69 8.30 16.02
C HIS A 66 13.03 7.65 15.66
N GLY A 67 13.59 7.97 14.50
CA GLY A 67 14.72 7.27 13.91
C GLY A 67 14.32 6.01 13.12
N PRO A 68 15.26 5.40 12.37
CA PRO A 68 14.98 4.21 11.56
C PRO A 68 14.57 3.02 12.42
N VAL A 69 13.73 2.15 11.85
CA VAL A 69 13.22 0.97 12.57
C VAL A 69 14.33 -0.05 12.88
N ASP A 70 14.57 -0.33 14.16
CA ASP A 70 15.46 -1.42 14.59
C ASP A 70 14.78 -2.79 14.40
N ARG A 71 15.27 -3.52 13.40
CA ARG A 71 14.77 -4.87 13.03
C ARG A 71 14.93 -5.88 14.16
N THR A 72 16.02 -5.80 14.94
CA THR A 72 16.30 -6.74 16.04
C THR A 72 15.30 -6.52 17.17
N ALA A 73 15.05 -5.26 17.53
CA ALA A 73 14.04 -4.90 18.52
C ALA A 73 12.64 -5.35 18.09
N VAL A 74 12.28 -5.16 16.81
CA VAL A 74 10.99 -5.62 16.26
C VAL A 74 10.87 -7.14 16.33
N GLU A 75 11.91 -7.89 15.98
CA GLU A 75 11.91 -9.36 16.04
C GLU A 75 11.79 -9.86 17.48
N ALA A 76 12.51 -9.25 18.42
CA ALA A 76 12.38 -9.57 19.85
C ALA A 76 10.94 -9.34 20.36
N LYS A 77 10.31 -8.23 19.96
CA LYS A 77 8.89 -7.96 20.31
C LYS A 77 7.93 -8.95 19.64
N ARG A 78 8.18 -9.36 18.39
CA ARG A 78 7.36 -10.39 17.72
C ARG A 78 7.46 -11.75 18.41
N ALA A 79 8.65 -12.16 18.86
CA ALA A 79 8.84 -13.41 19.60
C ALA A 79 8.04 -13.41 20.92
N LEU A 80 8.03 -12.28 21.63
CA LEU A 80 7.20 -12.11 22.83
C LEU A 80 5.71 -12.25 22.51
N LEU A 81 5.22 -11.63 21.42
CA LEU A 81 3.80 -11.70 21.01
C LEU A 81 3.35 -13.09 20.54
N ARG A 82 4.25 -13.89 19.96
CA ARG A 82 3.94 -15.27 19.52
C ARG A 82 3.99 -16.29 20.64
N GLY A 83 4.55 -15.95 21.80
CA GLY A 83 4.75 -16.87 22.93
C GLY A 83 6.07 -17.65 22.88
N ASP A 84 6.90 -17.46 21.85
CA ASP A 84 8.19 -18.15 21.66
C ASP A 84 9.17 -17.90 22.83
N ALA A 85 9.00 -16.80 23.56
CA ALA A 85 9.83 -16.47 24.72
C ALA A 85 9.52 -17.34 25.96
N ALA A 86 8.33 -17.94 26.07
CA ALA A 86 7.93 -18.73 27.24
C ALA A 86 8.45 -20.17 27.21
N ASP A 87 8.63 -20.78 26.02
CA ASP A 87 9.06 -22.18 25.89
C ASP A 87 10.56 -22.42 26.16
N SER A 88 11.37 -21.36 26.20
CA SER A 88 12.81 -21.47 26.51
C SER A 88 13.14 -21.43 28.01
N ALA A 89 12.19 -21.03 28.85
CA ALA A 89 12.37 -20.93 30.30
C ALA A 89 11.96 -22.20 31.06
N ASP A 90 11.26 -23.14 30.43
CA ASP A 90 10.68 -24.34 31.07
C ASP A 90 11.41 -25.65 30.67
N ALA A 91 12.60 -25.54 30.06
CA ALA A 91 13.44 -26.66 29.63
C ALA A 91 14.76 -26.78 30.42
N ALA A 92 14.74 -26.50 31.72
CA ALA A 92 15.90 -26.61 32.63
C ALA A 92 15.57 -27.41 33.90
#